data_AF-A0A5A7MEI0-F1
#
_entry.id   AF-A0A5A7MEI0-F1
#
_cell.length_a   1.000
_cell.length_b   1.000
_cell.length_c   1.000
_cell.angle_alpha   90.00
_cell.angle_beta   90.00
_cell.angle_gamma   90.00
#
_symmetry.space_group_name_H-M   'P 1'
#
loop_
_entity.id
_entity.type
_entity.pdbx_description
1 polymer ?
#
loop_
_entity_poly.entity_id
_entity_poly.type
_entity_poly.pdbx_seq_one_letter_code
_entity_poly.pdbx_strand_id
1 'polypeptide(L)'
;MTEISQNFQRRKDFLCLTVEDEQAMRNLDDALGDQAYGFVEGFYRHLLSFPEMRALLPDDEALDRLKALEMRYFLRLTAGTYDEAYGDERQHVGLAHARIGLSPGWYLGAYSHYLTELLPRITRLPELTPEQRNDAIQALIKVVLLDIGLAIDSYITHRDTLIAELRDYGAAFAHLPHGTLVVTDELNVVFANQAFAQLAGQTPMALAKGDPLPVFMDVGSLPALVKQALQHQHARGRSQLHFHAQALAIPVSITVHSLQQPDGHAEPRLLITVEDLRKQEQLNRDLLNAQEVANIGTWLSYFDGKPSLTPQAARILGWPVGQPFKYADLLGCVHAEDRAYADAQWKKGLATGHTRSKCASRTAPAPAGWMRLARSSMT
;
A
#
# COMPACT_ATOMS: atom_id res chain seq x y z
N MET A 1 -25.45 -7.05 -22.75
CA MET A 1 -24.70 -6.40 -21.66
C MET A 1 -23.23 -6.56 -21.96
N THR A 2 -22.53 -5.45 -22.14
CA THR A 2 -21.08 -5.35 -22.39
C THR A 2 -20.28 -5.81 -21.17
N GLU A 3 -19.02 -6.21 -21.36
CA GLU A 3 -18.11 -6.64 -20.28
C GLU A 3 -17.89 -5.54 -19.22
N ILE A 4 -17.97 -4.27 -19.64
CA ILE A 4 -17.96 -3.07 -18.80
C ILE A 4 -19.22 -3.00 -17.90
N SER A 5 -20.41 -3.27 -18.46
CA SER A 5 -21.70 -3.34 -17.75
C SER A 5 -21.68 -4.38 -16.63
N GLN A 6 -21.09 -5.55 -16.89
CA GLN A 6 -20.93 -6.62 -15.90
C GLN A 6 -19.93 -6.25 -14.79
N ASN A 7 -18.94 -5.40 -15.08
CA ASN A 7 -17.97 -4.92 -14.09
C ASN A 7 -18.59 -3.89 -13.14
N PHE A 8 -19.39 -2.95 -13.66
CA PHE A 8 -20.02 -1.89 -12.86
C PHE A 8 -21.06 -2.44 -11.87
N GLN A 9 -22.00 -3.29 -12.32
CA GLN A 9 -22.99 -3.88 -11.42
C GLN A 9 -22.34 -4.73 -10.33
N ARG A 10 -21.30 -5.51 -10.66
CA ARG A 10 -20.54 -6.29 -9.66
C ARG A 10 -19.91 -5.43 -8.57
N ARG A 11 -19.47 -4.21 -8.89
CA ARG A 11 -18.95 -3.27 -7.89
C ARG A 11 -20.04 -2.79 -6.95
N LYS A 12 -21.21 -2.45 -7.48
CA LYS A 12 -22.39 -2.09 -6.67
C LYS A 12 -22.77 -3.25 -5.75
N ASP A 13 -22.83 -4.47 -6.28
CA ASP A 13 -23.14 -5.67 -5.50
C ASP A 13 -22.14 -5.90 -4.37
N PHE A 14 -20.83 -5.74 -4.65
CA PHE A 14 -19.77 -5.89 -3.64
C PHE A 14 -19.85 -4.83 -2.53
N LEU A 15 -20.23 -3.60 -2.87
CA LEU A 15 -20.44 -2.51 -1.92
C LEU A 15 -21.80 -2.60 -1.20
N CYS A 16 -22.63 -3.57 -1.58
CA CYS A 16 -24.03 -3.66 -1.17
C CYS A 16 -24.76 -2.33 -1.39
N LEU A 17 -24.53 -1.67 -2.53
CA LEU A 17 -25.21 -0.44 -2.94
C LEU A 17 -26.54 -0.81 -3.62
N THR A 18 -27.63 -0.66 -2.89
CA THR A 18 -28.98 -1.11 -3.29
C THR A 18 -29.87 0.05 -3.75
N VAL A 19 -31.09 -0.29 -4.17
CA VAL A 19 -32.11 0.71 -4.56
C VAL A 19 -32.54 1.55 -3.34
N GLU A 20 -32.50 0.98 -2.14
CA GLU A 20 -32.75 1.70 -0.89
C GLU A 20 -31.68 2.76 -0.62
N ASP A 21 -30.41 2.45 -0.89
CA ASP A 21 -29.32 3.44 -0.79
C ASP A 21 -29.50 4.56 -1.83
N GLU A 22 -29.87 4.21 -3.07
CA GLU A 22 -30.20 5.20 -4.11
C GLU A 22 -31.34 6.12 -3.66
N GLN A 23 -32.39 5.56 -3.04
CA GLN A 23 -33.48 6.37 -2.51
C GLN A 23 -33.04 7.23 -1.32
N ALA A 24 -32.18 6.71 -0.43
CA ALA A 24 -31.62 7.48 0.68
C ALA A 24 -30.79 8.68 0.18
N MET A 25 -30.05 8.49 -0.91
CA MET A 25 -29.29 9.57 -1.55
C MET A 25 -30.21 10.63 -2.19
N ARG A 26 -31.30 10.24 -2.86
CA ARG A 26 -32.31 11.20 -3.36
C ARG A 26 -32.93 12.02 -2.23
N ASN A 27 -33.32 11.36 -1.14
CA ASN A 27 -33.88 12.04 0.02
C ASN A 27 -32.85 13.01 0.64
N LEU A 28 -31.57 12.63 0.64
CA LEU A 28 -30.48 13.50 1.10
C LEU A 28 -30.31 14.72 0.17
N ASP A 29 -30.34 14.51 -1.15
CA ASP A 29 -30.24 15.59 -2.14
C ASP A 29 -31.35 16.63 -1.93
N ASP A 30 -32.59 16.17 -1.81
CA ASP A 30 -33.77 17.01 -1.54
C ASP A 30 -33.63 17.77 -0.20
N ALA A 31 -33.13 17.11 0.84
CA ALA A 31 -32.95 17.70 2.18
C ALA A 31 -31.80 18.71 2.24
N LEU A 32 -30.74 18.52 1.46
CA LEU A 32 -29.60 19.44 1.42
C LEU A 32 -30.01 20.79 0.81
N GLY A 33 -30.82 20.79 -0.26
CA GLY A 33 -31.24 22.01 -0.95
C GLY A 33 -30.08 22.98 -1.18
N ASP A 34 -30.25 24.25 -0.78
CA ASP A 34 -29.22 25.28 -0.95
C ASP A 34 -27.98 25.11 -0.03
N GLN A 35 -28.03 24.22 0.97
CA GLN A 35 -26.88 23.96 1.85
C GLN A 35 -25.72 23.28 1.10
N ALA A 36 -25.98 22.73 -0.08
CA ALA A 36 -24.98 22.22 -1.02
C ALA A 36 -23.99 23.32 -1.48
N TYR A 37 -24.44 24.57 -1.64
CA TYR A 37 -23.61 25.64 -2.20
C TYR A 37 -22.42 26.01 -1.32
N GLY A 38 -22.61 26.03 0.00
CA GLY A 38 -21.54 26.38 0.96
C GLY A 38 -20.45 25.32 1.12
N PHE A 39 -20.64 24.12 0.58
CA PHE A 39 -19.70 23.02 0.70
C PHE A 39 -18.49 23.19 -0.25
N VAL A 40 -18.72 23.51 -1.52
CA VAL A 40 -17.65 23.67 -2.53
C VAL A 40 -16.67 24.79 -2.16
N GLU A 41 -17.17 25.87 -1.56
CA GLU A 41 -16.32 26.96 -1.05
C GLU A 41 -15.42 26.52 0.11
N GLY A 42 -15.92 25.67 1.01
CA GLY A 42 -15.13 25.07 2.09
C GLY A 42 -14.03 24.17 1.52
N PHE A 43 -14.41 23.31 0.58
CA PHE A 43 -13.51 22.39 -0.11
C PHE A 43 -12.32 23.10 -0.79
N TYR A 44 -12.58 24.09 -1.65
CA TYR A 44 -11.50 24.81 -2.33
C TYR A 44 -10.67 25.66 -1.37
N ARG A 45 -11.27 26.23 -0.32
CA ARG A 45 -10.50 26.93 0.72
C ARG A 45 -9.51 26.00 1.41
N HIS A 46 -9.91 24.77 1.70
CA HIS A 46 -9.02 23.76 2.26
C HIS A 46 -7.93 23.37 1.27
N LEU A 47 -8.27 23.01 0.03
CA LEU A 47 -7.28 22.64 -0.98
C LEU A 47 -6.25 23.76 -1.20
N LEU A 48 -6.71 24.99 -1.35
CA LEU A 48 -5.87 26.16 -1.56
C LEU A 48 -5.00 26.52 -0.35
N SER A 49 -5.20 25.91 0.82
CA SER A 49 -4.30 26.08 1.96
C SER A 49 -2.97 25.34 1.78
N PHE A 50 -2.90 24.42 0.83
CA PHE A 50 -1.69 23.68 0.47
C PHE A 50 -1.02 24.29 -0.77
N PRO A 51 0.25 24.74 -0.67
CA PRO A 51 0.97 25.34 -1.80
C PRO A 51 1.03 24.45 -3.05
N GLU A 52 1.18 23.14 -2.86
CA GLU A 52 1.24 22.13 -3.93
C GLU A 52 -0.06 22.09 -4.75
N MET A 53 -1.21 22.22 -4.08
CA MET A 53 -2.52 22.23 -4.73
C MET A 53 -2.78 23.57 -5.42
N ARG A 54 -2.35 24.68 -4.81
CA ARG A 54 -2.45 26.01 -5.44
C ARG A 54 -1.63 26.08 -6.72
N ALA A 55 -0.46 25.43 -6.78
CA ALA A 55 0.40 25.43 -7.97
C ALA A 55 -0.22 24.73 -9.19
N LEU A 56 -1.26 23.90 -8.99
CA LEU A 56 -1.99 23.25 -10.09
C LEU A 56 -3.02 24.19 -10.76
N LEU A 57 -3.27 25.37 -10.19
CA LEU A 57 -4.24 26.32 -10.69
C LEU A 57 -3.53 27.47 -11.42
N PRO A 58 -3.88 27.75 -12.68
CA PRO A 58 -3.21 28.78 -13.47
C PRO A 58 -3.65 30.20 -13.10
N ASP A 59 -4.92 30.41 -12.79
CA ASP A 59 -5.53 31.71 -12.49
C ASP A 59 -6.87 31.58 -11.73
N ASP A 60 -7.40 32.71 -11.26
CA ASP A 60 -8.68 32.78 -10.53
C ASP A 60 -9.87 32.41 -11.40
N GLU A 61 -9.82 32.65 -12.72
CA GLU A 61 -10.89 32.28 -13.65
C GLU A 61 -11.01 30.75 -13.77
N ALA A 62 -9.87 30.04 -13.76
CA ALA A 62 -9.83 28.59 -13.71
C ALA A 62 -10.41 28.05 -12.40
N LEU A 63 -10.15 28.72 -11.28
CA LEU A 63 -10.73 28.36 -9.99
C LEU A 63 -12.27 28.47 -10.03
N ASP A 64 -12.83 29.55 -10.58
CA ASP A 64 -14.28 29.72 -10.67
C ASP A 64 -14.93 28.65 -11.56
N ARG A 65 -14.30 28.31 -12.69
CA ARG A 65 -14.76 27.20 -13.54
C ARG A 65 -14.71 25.85 -12.82
N LEU A 66 -13.65 25.61 -12.05
CA LEU A 66 -13.47 24.37 -11.30
C LEU A 66 -14.48 24.25 -10.15
N LYS A 67 -14.80 25.34 -9.44
CA LYS A 67 -15.88 25.36 -8.45
C LYS A 67 -17.24 25.02 -9.07
N ALA A 68 -17.54 25.55 -10.26
CA ALA A 68 -18.78 25.22 -10.96
C ALA A 68 -18.84 23.74 -11.40
N LEU A 69 -17.71 23.18 -11.86
CA LEU A 69 -17.60 21.76 -12.18
C LEU A 69 -17.75 20.88 -10.93
N GLU A 70 -17.13 21.27 -9.82
CA GLU A 70 -17.22 20.57 -8.54
C GLU A 70 -18.64 20.56 -7.99
N MET A 71 -19.38 21.67 -8.15
CA MET A 71 -20.79 21.72 -7.78
C MET A 71 -21.63 20.70 -8.57
N ARG A 72 -21.41 20.63 -9.89
CA ARG A 72 -22.09 19.63 -10.74
C ARG A 72 -21.69 18.21 -10.35
N TYR A 73 -20.42 18.01 -10.04
CA TYR A 73 -19.89 16.73 -9.56
C TYR A 73 -20.60 16.28 -8.28
N PHE A 74 -20.75 17.19 -7.32
CA PHE A 74 -21.43 16.98 -6.05
C PHE A 74 -22.92 16.66 -6.25
N LEU A 75 -23.64 17.44 -7.06
CA LEU A 75 -25.05 17.16 -7.35
C LEU A 75 -25.24 15.77 -8.00
N ARG A 76 -24.32 15.36 -8.86
CA ARG A 76 -24.33 13.99 -9.42
C ARG A 76 -24.05 12.93 -8.37
N LEU A 77 -23.20 13.21 -7.38
CA LEU A 77 -22.90 12.32 -6.26
C LEU A 77 -24.14 12.04 -5.41
N THR A 78 -25.04 13.02 -5.24
CA THR A 78 -26.24 12.91 -4.40
C THR A 78 -27.51 12.55 -5.16
N ALA A 79 -27.53 12.62 -6.50
CA ALA A 79 -28.70 12.37 -7.33
C ALA A 79 -29.37 10.97 -7.20
N GLY A 80 -28.71 10.00 -6.55
CA GLY A 80 -29.26 8.67 -6.31
C GLY A 80 -29.55 7.88 -7.59
N THR A 81 -28.76 8.11 -8.65
CA THR A 81 -28.82 7.33 -9.89
C THR A 81 -27.39 6.97 -10.29
N TYR A 82 -27.01 5.71 -10.05
CA TYR A 82 -25.66 5.20 -10.28
C TYR A 82 -25.70 4.10 -11.33
N ASP A 83 -25.62 4.52 -12.59
CA ASP A 83 -25.64 3.69 -13.79
C ASP A 83 -24.28 3.75 -14.52
N GLU A 84 -24.19 3.13 -15.70
CA GLU A 84 -22.96 3.16 -16.50
C GLU A 84 -22.55 4.58 -16.89
N ALA A 85 -23.51 5.48 -17.16
CA ALA A 85 -23.22 6.87 -17.48
C ALA A 85 -22.59 7.61 -16.29
N TYR A 86 -23.04 7.32 -15.06
CA TYR A 86 -22.34 7.73 -13.85
C TYR A 86 -20.91 7.18 -13.83
N GLY A 87 -20.74 5.88 -14.08
CA GLY A 87 -19.42 5.23 -14.15
C GLY A 87 -18.43 5.91 -15.09
N ASP A 88 -18.85 6.16 -16.33
CA ASP A 88 -18.04 6.79 -17.38
C ASP A 88 -17.62 8.22 -17.02
N GLU A 89 -18.54 9.00 -16.43
CA GLU A 89 -18.27 10.36 -15.96
C GLU A 89 -17.14 10.36 -14.91
N ARG A 90 -17.19 9.42 -13.95
CA ARG A 90 -16.19 9.31 -12.87
C ARG A 90 -14.84 8.83 -13.36
N GLN A 91 -14.82 7.94 -14.34
CA GLN A 91 -13.57 7.54 -14.99
C GLN A 91 -12.92 8.71 -15.73
N HIS A 92 -13.71 9.53 -16.44
CA HIS A 92 -13.19 10.72 -17.11
C HIS A 92 -12.55 11.71 -16.13
N VAL A 93 -13.20 11.91 -14.98
CA VAL A 93 -12.65 12.75 -13.90
C VAL A 93 -11.35 12.16 -13.34
N GLY A 94 -11.29 10.85 -13.08
CA GLY A 94 -10.07 10.18 -12.64
C GLY A 94 -8.91 10.35 -13.64
N LEU A 95 -9.19 10.18 -14.93
CA LEU A 95 -8.20 10.38 -16.00
C LEU A 95 -7.73 11.83 -16.09
N ALA A 96 -8.61 12.81 -15.91
CA ALA A 96 -8.25 14.23 -15.90
C ALA A 96 -7.25 14.53 -14.77
N HIS A 97 -7.49 14.02 -13.57
CA HIS A 97 -6.57 14.17 -12.44
C HIS A 97 -5.23 13.44 -12.65
N ALA A 98 -5.26 12.25 -13.24
CA ALA A 98 -4.05 11.50 -13.57
C ALA A 98 -3.17 12.27 -14.59
N ARG A 99 -3.78 12.88 -15.62
CA ARG A 99 -3.08 13.64 -16.66
C ARG A 99 -2.36 14.88 -16.15
N ILE A 100 -2.91 15.56 -15.14
CA ILE A 100 -2.24 16.71 -14.50
C ILE A 100 -1.20 16.31 -13.45
N GLY A 101 -0.99 15.01 -13.25
CA GLY A 101 -0.02 14.48 -12.29
C GLY A 101 -0.44 14.61 -10.83
N LEU A 102 -1.73 14.83 -10.54
CA LEU A 102 -2.22 14.87 -9.17
C LEU A 102 -2.06 13.47 -8.54
N SER A 103 -1.31 13.35 -7.44
CA SER A 103 -1.09 12.04 -6.84
C SER A 103 -2.41 11.42 -6.32
N PRO A 104 -2.59 10.09 -6.37
CA PRO A 104 -3.76 9.42 -5.78
C PRO A 104 -3.96 9.73 -4.29
N GLY A 105 -2.86 10.05 -3.57
CA GLY A 105 -2.92 10.44 -2.16
C GLY A 105 -3.66 11.77 -1.96
N TRP A 106 -3.39 12.78 -2.80
CA TRP A 106 -4.12 14.04 -2.76
C TRP A 106 -5.59 13.86 -3.14
N TYR A 107 -5.86 13.04 -4.16
CA TYR A 107 -7.22 12.70 -4.58
C TYR A 107 -8.03 12.00 -3.47
N LEU A 108 -7.43 11.03 -2.77
CA LEU A 108 -8.07 10.37 -1.63
C LEU A 108 -8.26 11.33 -0.43
N GLY A 109 -7.28 12.20 -0.19
CA GLY A 109 -7.37 13.25 0.84
C GLY A 109 -8.55 14.20 0.61
N ALA A 110 -8.84 14.54 -0.64
CA ALA A 110 -10.00 15.34 -1.02
C ALA A 110 -11.33 14.67 -0.57
N TYR A 111 -11.48 13.36 -0.77
CA TYR A 111 -12.66 12.62 -0.30
C TYR A 111 -12.76 12.56 1.23
N SER A 112 -11.63 12.46 1.93
CA SER A 112 -11.63 12.57 3.40
C SER A 112 -12.19 13.92 3.84
N HIS A 113 -11.82 15.00 3.16
CA HIS A 113 -12.35 16.34 3.45
C HIS A 113 -13.85 16.44 3.13
N TYR A 114 -14.28 15.91 1.98
CA TYR A 114 -15.69 15.76 1.59
C TYR A 114 -16.53 15.15 2.73
N LEU A 115 -16.13 13.97 3.21
CA LEU A 115 -16.86 13.27 4.27
C LEU A 115 -16.85 14.04 5.60
N THR A 116 -15.71 14.65 5.96
CA THR A 116 -15.59 15.41 7.22
C THR A 116 -16.46 16.67 7.22
N GLU A 117 -16.68 17.28 6.06
CA GLU A 117 -17.58 18.42 5.86
C GLU A 117 -19.06 17.99 5.81
N LEU A 118 -19.39 16.92 5.09
CA LEU A 118 -20.77 16.52 4.81
C LEU A 118 -21.43 15.77 5.97
N LEU A 119 -20.74 14.82 6.60
CA LEU A 119 -21.33 13.98 7.66
C LEU A 119 -21.92 14.82 8.82
N PRO A 120 -21.24 15.86 9.34
CA PRO A 120 -21.82 16.72 10.37
C PRO A 120 -23.03 17.54 9.89
N ARG A 121 -23.12 17.86 8.60
CA ARG A 121 -24.29 18.55 8.03
C ARG A 121 -25.48 17.60 7.96
N ILE A 122 -25.27 16.38 7.48
CA ILE A 122 -26.31 15.33 7.40
C ILE A 122 -26.90 15.06 8.78
N THR A 123 -26.06 14.92 9.80
CA THR A 123 -26.51 14.68 11.19
C THR A 123 -27.32 15.83 11.78
N ARG A 124 -27.42 17.00 11.13
CA ARG A 124 -28.17 18.18 11.58
C ARG A 124 -29.37 18.52 10.70
N LEU A 125 -29.60 17.82 9.59
CA LEU A 125 -30.71 18.10 8.65
C LEU A 125 -32.08 17.81 9.30
N PRO A 126 -32.88 18.83 9.67
CA PRO A 126 -34.16 18.61 10.34
C PRO A 126 -35.19 17.88 9.47
N GLU A 127 -35.02 17.89 8.15
CA GLU A 127 -35.89 17.25 7.16
C GLU A 127 -35.82 15.71 7.23
N LEU A 128 -34.73 15.16 7.76
CA LEU A 128 -34.50 13.71 7.87
C LEU A 128 -34.64 13.22 9.31
N THR A 129 -35.32 12.07 9.49
CA THR A 129 -35.35 11.37 10.78
C THR A 129 -33.96 10.81 11.14
N PRO A 130 -33.70 10.44 12.41
CA PRO A 130 -32.43 9.83 12.80
C PRO A 130 -32.06 8.60 11.96
N GLU A 131 -33.03 7.76 11.63
CA GLU A 131 -32.87 6.57 10.80
C GLU A 131 -32.50 6.97 9.37
N GLN A 132 -33.23 7.92 8.76
CA GLN A 132 -32.94 8.40 7.41
C GLN A 132 -31.56 9.07 7.30
N ARG A 133 -31.10 9.77 8.34
CA ARG A 133 -29.74 10.32 8.39
C ARG A 133 -28.69 9.21 8.41
N ASN A 134 -28.92 8.16 9.20
CA ASN A 134 -28.02 7.01 9.22
C ASN A 134 -27.98 6.30 7.87
N ASP A 135 -29.14 6.09 7.23
CA ASP A 135 -29.23 5.47 5.91
C ASP A 135 -28.50 6.32 4.84
N ALA A 136 -28.70 7.64 4.86
CA ALA A 136 -28.00 8.57 3.99
C ALA A 136 -26.48 8.56 4.19
N ILE A 137 -26.01 8.47 5.44
CA ILE A 137 -24.57 8.36 5.75
C ILE A 137 -23.99 7.05 5.18
N GLN A 138 -24.68 5.93 5.39
CA GLN A 138 -24.22 4.63 4.88
C GLN A 138 -24.20 4.62 3.34
N ALA A 139 -25.25 5.13 2.71
CA ALA A 139 -25.33 5.26 1.26
C ALA A 139 -24.21 6.16 0.70
N LEU A 140 -23.97 7.32 1.32
CA LEU A 140 -22.90 8.25 0.92
C LEU A 140 -21.53 7.57 0.97
N ILE A 141 -21.22 6.83 2.03
CA ILE A 141 -19.95 6.10 2.15
C ILE A 141 -19.80 5.09 1.00
N LYS A 142 -20.84 4.31 0.69
CA LYS A 142 -20.82 3.34 -0.41
C LYS A 142 -20.58 4.02 -1.76
N VAL A 143 -21.29 5.11 -2.03
CA VAL A 143 -21.17 5.87 -3.29
C VAL A 143 -19.78 6.50 -3.43
N VAL A 144 -19.24 7.09 -2.35
CA VAL A 144 -17.87 7.63 -2.34
C VAL A 144 -16.83 6.54 -2.61
N LEU A 145 -17.00 5.35 -2.03
CA LEU A 145 -16.10 4.22 -2.29
C LEU A 145 -16.20 3.69 -3.72
N LEU A 146 -17.40 3.70 -4.31
CA LEU A 146 -17.59 3.42 -5.73
C LEU A 146 -16.84 4.44 -6.61
N ASP A 147 -17.00 5.73 -6.31
CA ASP A 147 -16.32 6.85 -6.99
C ASP A 147 -14.80 6.72 -6.95
N ILE A 148 -14.24 6.49 -5.77
CA ILE A 148 -12.81 6.30 -5.57
C ILE A 148 -12.33 5.10 -6.40
N GLY A 149 -13.04 3.98 -6.37
CA GLY A 149 -12.68 2.80 -7.14
C GLY A 149 -12.57 3.09 -8.65
N LEU A 150 -13.57 3.77 -9.22
CA LEU A 150 -13.61 4.13 -10.64
C LEU A 150 -12.47 5.10 -11.04
N ALA A 151 -12.20 6.08 -10.18
CA ALA A 151 -11.13 7.03 -10.43
C ALA A 151 -9.75 6.36 -10.35
N ILE A 152 -9.52 5.49 -9.35
CA ILE A 152 -8.26 4.76 -9.18
C ILE A 152 -8.00 3.82 -10.34
N ASP A 153 -9.02 3.16 -10.89
CA ASP A 153 -8.85 2.38 -12.13
C ASP A 153 -8.32 3.25 -13.26
N SER A 154 -8.82 4.48 -13.40
CA SER A 154 -8.36 5.42 -14.43
C SER A 154 -6.91 5.86 -14.22
N TYR A 155 -6.48 6.04 -12.95
CA TYR A 155 -5.07 6.27 -12.61
C TYR A 155 -4.18 5.09 -13.01
N ILE A 156 -4.62 3.86 -12.71
CA ILE A 156 -3.88 2.64 -13.06
C ILE A 156 -3.80 2.49 -14.57
N THR A 157 -4.93 2.59 -15.28
CA THR A 157 -4.97 2.53 -16.74
C THR A 157 -4.11 3.62 -17.37
N HIS A 158 -4.15 4.85 -16.87
CA HIS A 158 -3.30 5.93 -17.38
C HIS A 158 -1.82 5.63 -17.17
N ARG A 159 -1.43 5.18 -15.98
CA ARG A 159 -0.05 4.78 -15.67
C ARG A 159 0.40 3.62 -16.55
N ASP A 160 -0.43 2.59 -16.69
CA ASP A 160 -0.11 1.40 -17.47
C ASP A 160 -0.03 1.74 -18.96
N THR A 161 -0.90 2.64 -19.44
CA THR A 161 -0.84 3.22 -20.79
C THR A 161 0.45 4.00 -20.98
N LEU A 162 0.83 4.88 -20.04
CA LEU A 162 2.11 5.57 -20.10
C LEU A 162 3.26 4.56 -20.14
N ILE A 163 3.26 3.53 -19.30
CA ILE A 163 4.28 2.47 -19.29
C ILE A 163 4.32 1.70 -20.62
N ALA A 164 3.17 1.49 -21.26
CA ALA A 164 3.07 0.80 -22.54
C ALA A 164 3.45 1.71 -23.73
N GLU A 165 3.10 3.00 -23.68
CA GLU A 165 3.46 4.05 -24.64
C GLU A 165 4.91 4.49 -24.50
N LEU A 166 5.54 4.25 -23.34
CA LEU A 166 6.97 4.37 -23.09
C LEU A 166 7.73 3.30 -23.91
N ARG A 167 7.76 3.52 -25.23
CA ARG A 167 8.80 3.00 -26.13
C ARG A 167 10.19 3.49 -25.71
N ASP A 168 10.26 4.52 -24.85
CA ASP A 168 11.47 5.05 -24.24
C ASP A 168 11.51 4.76 -22.72
N TYR A 169 11.79 3.51 -22.36
CA TYR A 169 12.04 3.09 -20.99
C TYR A 169 13.14 3.91 -20.29
N GLY A 170 14.04 4.53 -21.07
CA GLY A 170 15.06 5.43 -20.56
C GLY A 170 14.44 6.60 -19.80
N ALA A 171 13.43 7.26 -20.36
CA ALA A 171 12.81 8.42 -19.72
C ALA A 171 12.12 8.08 -18.39
N ALA A 172 11.47 6.91 -18.29
CA ALA A 172 10.68 6.55 -17.13
C ALA A 172 11.45 5.85 -16.00
N PHE A 173 12.43 5.03 -16.36
CA PHE A 173 13.05 4.09 -15.41
C PHE A 173 14.55 4.31 -15.22
N ALA A 174 15.21 5.14 -16.04
CA ALA A 174 16.68 5.31 -15.96
C ALA A 174 17.17 5.80 -14.60
N HIS A 175 16.39 6.67 -13.93
CA HIS A 175 16.79 7.32 -12.69
C HIS A 175 16.20 6.68 -11.42
N LEU A 176 15.51 5.54 -11.54
CA LEU A 176 15.03 4.82 -10.37
C LEU A 176 16.21 4.28 -9.54
N PRO A 177 16.13 4.36 -8.20
CA PRO A 177 17.23 3.96 -7.31
C PRO A 177 17.43 2.43 -7.24
N HIS A 178 16.44 1.66 -7.69
CA HIS A 178 16.48 0.20 -7.71
C HIS A 178 16.79 -0.30 -9.12
N GLY A 179 17.43 -1.48 -9.19
CA GLY A 179 17.74 -2.10 -10.47
C GLY A 179 16.46 -2.40 -11.23
N THR A 180 16.27 -1.80 -12.40
CA THR A 180 15.04 -1.93 -13.20
C THR A 180 15.38 -2.44 -14.58
N LEU A 181 14.64 -3.44 -15.02
CA LEU A 181 14.77 -4.10 -16.31
C LEU A 181 13.41 -4.17 -16.99
N VAL A 182 13.39 -4.03 -18.31
CA VAL A 182 12.27 -4.50 -19.12
C VAL A 182 12.78 -5.62 -20.00
N VAL A 183 12.08 -6.75 -19.99
CA VAL A 183 12.45 -7.94 -20.76
C VAL A 183 11.26 -8.47 -21.58
N THR A 184 11.52 -9.30 -22.59
CA THR A 184 10.48 -10.13 -23.24
C THR A 184 10.09 -11.31 -22.34
N ASP A 185 9.07 -12.07 -22.71
CA ASP A 185 8.69 -13.31 -22.04
C ASP A 185 9.76 -14.41 -22.11
N GLU A 186 10.65 -14.38 -23.10
CA GLU A 186 11.87 -15.22 -23.16
C GLU A 186 13.05 -14.63 -22.36
N LEU A 187 12.84 -13.57 -21.59
CA LEU A 187 13.85 -12.87 -20.80
C LEU A 187 14.95 -12.20 -21.64
N ASN A 188 14.65 -11.75 -22.85
CA ASN A 188 15.57 -10.92 -23.62
C ASN A 188 15.52 -9.48 -23.12
N VAL A 189 16.67 -8.86 -22.90
CA VAL A 189 16.76 -7.49 -22.35
C VAL A 189 16.25 -6.48 -23.37
N VAL A 190 15.17 -5.78 -23.03
CA VAL A 190 14.65 -4.65 -23.80
C VAL A 190 15.21 -3.33 -23.27
N PHE A 191 15.39 -3.24 -21.95
CA PHE A 191 15.96 -2.09 -21.25
C PHE A 191 16.55 -2.53 -19.90
N ALA A 192 17.61 -1.84 -19.46
CA ALA A 192 18.15 -1.93 -18.11
C ALA A 192 18.59 -0.54 -17.65
N ASN A 193 18.23 -0.14 -16.43
CA ASN A 193 18.67 1.13 -15.88
C ASN A 193 20.10 1.05 -15.30
N GLN A 194 20.66 2.21 -14.97
CA GLN A 194 22.02 2.30 -14.42
C GLN A 194 22.17 1.56 -13.09
N ALA A 195 21.15 1.60 -12.22
CA ALA A 195 21.16 0.90 -10.94
C ALA A 195 21.28 -0.63 -11.13
N PHE A 196 20.61 -1.19 -12.14
CA PHE A 196 20.73 -2.62 -12.44
C PHE A 196 22.11 -2.96 -12.99
N ALA A 197 22.66 -2.14 -13.90
CA ALA A 197 24.01 -2.33 -14.41
C ALA A 197 25.06 -2.33 -13.29
N GLN A 198 24.97 -1.35 -12.38
CA GLN A 198 25.82 -1.29 -11.18
C GLN A 198 25.63 -2.51 -10.28
N LEU A 199 24.38 -2.94 -10.05
CA LEU A 199 24.05 -4.12 -9.27
C LEU A 199 24.65 -5.40 -9.89
N ALA A 200 24.68 -5.50 -11.21
CA ALA A 200 25.27 -6.61 -11.97
C ALA A 200 26.80 -6.52 -12.08
N GLY A 201 27.42 -5.42 -11.64
CA GLY A 201 28.86 -5.19 -11.77
C GLY A 201 29.28 -4.88 -13.20
N GLN A 202 28.37 -4.36 -14.02
CA GLN A 202 28.60 -4.05 -15.42
C GLN A 202 28.37 -2.56 -15.73
N THR A 203 28.89 -2.12 -16.87
CA THR A 203 28.52 -0.80 -17.41
C THR A 203 27.16 -0.89 -18.12
N PRO A 204 26.35 0.18 -18.15
CA PRO A 204 25.05 0.16 -18.82
C PRO A 204 25.12 -0.27 -20.30
N MET A 205 26.21 0.06 -21.00
CA MET A 205 26.45 -0.35 -22.39
C MET A 205 26.71 -1.85 -22.57
N ALA A 206 27.12 -2.56 -21.52
CA ALA A 206 27.38 -4.00 -21.59
C ALA A 206 26.10 -4.85 -21.52
N LEU A 207 24.98 -4.26 -21.08
CA LEU A 207 23.65 -4.87 -21.12
C LEU A 207 22.95 -4.43 -22.40
N ALA A 208 23.36 -5.01 -23.54
CA ALA A 208 22.84 -4.59 -24.83
C ALA A 208 21.38 -5.05 -25.00
N LYS A 209 20.60 -4.21 -25.68
CA LYS A 209 19.21 -4.54 -26.05
C LYS A 209 19.21 -5.76 -26.98
N GLY A 210 18.44 -6.78 -26.61
CA GLY A 210 18.30 -8.03 -27.33
C GLY A 210 19.08 -9.19 -26.72
N ASP A 211 20.03 -8.93 -25.80
CA ASP A 211 20.79 -10.00 -25.17
C ASP A 211 19.92 -10.79 -24.18
N PRO A 212 20.01 -12.13 -24.16
CA PRO A 212 19.27 -12.95 -23.21
C PRO A 212 19.84 -12.76 -21.80
N LEU A 213 18.95 -12.49 -20.83
CA LEU A 213 19.33 -12.29 -19.42
C LEU A 213 20.24 -13.40 -18.83
N PRO A 214 20.08 -14.70 -19.20
CA PRO A 214 21.00 -15.78 -18.82
C PRO A 214 22.48 -15.55 -19.16
N VAL A 215 22.84 -14.67 -20.09
CA VAL A 215 24.25 -14.36 -20.41
C VAL A 215 24.91 -13.60 -19.27
N PHE A 216 24.12 -12.83 -18.50
CA PHE A 216 24.62 -11.94 -17.46
C PHE A 216 24.48 -12.54 -16.05
N MET A 217 23.52 -13.45 -15.86
CA MET A 217 23.17 -13.97 -14.54
C MET A 217 22.43 -15.31 -14.60
N ASP A 218 22.51 -16.05 -13.49
CA ASP A 218 21.66 -17.20 -13.27
C ASP A 218 20.19 -16.76 -13.11
N VAL A 219 19.34 -17.19 -14.04
CA VAL A 219 17.92 -16.84 -14.03
C VAL A 219 17.04 -17.86 -13.31
N GLY A 220 17.62 -18.88 -12.66
CA GLY A 220 16.84 -20.03 -12.13
C GLY A 220 15.67 -19.68 -11.21
N SER A 221 15.70 -18.51 -10.55
CA SER A 221 14.62 -18.03 -9.68
C SER A 221 13.56 -17.18 -10.38
N LEU A 222 13.80 -16.70 -11.60
CA LEU A 222 12.90 -15.81 -12.34
C LEU A 222 11.70 -16.52 -13.00
N PRO A 223 11.82 -17.70 -13.64
CA PRO A 223 10.71 -18.32 -14.36
C PRO A 223 9.44 -18.53 -13.51
N ALA A 224 9.60 -18.88 -12.23
CA ALA A 224 8.46 -19.04 -11.33
C ALA A 224 7.72 -17.70 -11.09
N LEU A 225 8.47 -16.61 -10.88
CA LEU A 225 7.93 -15.27 -10.69
C LEU A 225 7.30 -14.75 -11.99
N VAL A 226 7.94 -14.98 -13.13
CA VAL A 226 7.41 -14.60 -14.44
C VAL A 226 6.09 -15.31 -14.72
N LYS A 227 6.02 -16.62 -14.50
CA LYS A 227 4.77 -17.39 -14.67
C LYS A 227 3.65 -16.85 -13.79
N GLN A 228 3.94 -16.53 -12.53
CA GLN A 228 2.97 -15.91 -11.62
C GLN A 228 2.54 -14.52 -12.09
N ALA A 229 3.47 -13.70 -12.56
CA ALA A 229 3.17 -12.35 -13.03
C ALA A 229 2.36 -12.36 -14.34
N LEU A 230 2.59 -13.31 -15.24
CA LEU A 230 1.77 -13.48 -16.45
C LEU A 230 0.34 -13.92 -16.10
N GLN A 231 0.15 -14.68 -15.01
CA GLN A 231 -1.17 -15.14 -14.56
C GLN A 231 -1.93 -14.10 -13.72
N HIS A 232 -1.22 -13.30 -12.91
CA HIS A 232 -1.81 -12.41 -11.90
C HIS A 232 -1.44 -10.93 -12.09
N GLN A 233 -0.88 -10.58 -13.25
CA GLN A 233 -0.29 -9.28 -13.60
C GLN A 233 0.90 -8.82 -12.75
N HIS A 234 1.15 -9.45 -11.60
CA HIS A 234 2.25 -9.13 -10.69
C HIS A 234 2.73 -10.37 -9.91
N ALA A 235 4.00 -10.39 -9.55
CA ALA A 235 4.57 -11.36 -8.63
C ALA A 235 5.75 -10.74 -7.87
N ARG A 236 5.97 -11.17 -6.62
CA ARG A 236 7.11 -10.72 -5.81
C ARG A 236 7.71 -11.89 -5.05
N GLY A 237 9.05 -11.93 -4.95
CA GLY A 237 9.77 -12.93 -4.18
C GLY A 237 11.13 -12.44 -3.72
N ARG A 238 11.70 -13.11 -2.70
CA ARG A 238 13.09 -12.94 -2.29
C ARG A 238 13.94 -14.02 -2.94
N SER A 239 15.13 -13.66 -3.41
CA SER A 239 16.06 -14.60 -4.05
C SER A 239 17.51 -14.21 -3.83
N GLN A 240 18.42 -15.09 -4.24
CA GLN A 240 19.85 -14.83 -4.34
C GLN A 240 20.20 -14.81 -5.82
N LEU A 241 20.58 -13.64 -6.34
CA LEU A 241 20.99 -13.52 -7.74
C LEU A 241 22.49 -13.71 -7.88
N HIS A 242 22.88 -14.57 -8.81
CA HIS A 242 24.28 -14.77 -9.17
C HIS A 242 24.52 -14.11 -10.52
N PHE A 243 25.24 -12.99 -10.51
CA PHE A 243 25.68 -12.32 -11.75
C PHE A 243 27.03 -12.91 -12.14
N HIS A 244 27.22 -13.26 -13.42
CA HIS A 244 28.47 -13.88 -13.89
C HIS A 244 29.69 -12.97 -13.72
N ALA A 245 29.49 -11.65 -13.74
CA ALA A 245 30.53 -10.67 -13.50
C ALA A 245 30.88 -10.49 -12.00
N GLN A 246 30.18 -11.18 -11.09
CA GLN A 246 30.40 -11.10 -9.65
C GLN A 246 30.72 -12.46 -9.04
N ALA A 247 31.62 -12.46 -8.07
CA ALA A 247 32.02 -13.69 -7.39
C ALA A 247 30.99 -14.19 -6.36
N LEU A 248 30.11 -13.31 -5.86
CA LEU A 248 29.18 -13.61 -4.78
C LEU A 248 27.74 -13.38 -5.22
N ALA A 249 26.84 -14.23 -4.73
CA ALA A 249 25.41 -14.03 -4.85
C ALA A 249 24.99 -12.76 -4.11
N ILE A 250 24.05 -12.02 -4.69
CA ILE A 250 23.44 -10.84 -4.05
C ILE A 250 22.04 -11.22 -3.55
N PRO A 251 21.74 -11.05 -2.25
CA PRO A 251 20.38 -11.17 -1.74
C PRO A 251 19.53 -10.03 -2.28
N VAL A 252 18.40 -10.35 -2.92
CA VAL A 252 17.51 -9.37 -3.52
C VAL A 252 16.04 -9.63 -3.24
N SER A 253 15.23 -8.58 -3.31
CA SER A 253 13.79 -8.68 -3.57
C SER A 253 13.54 -8.44 -5.05
N ILE A 254 12.83 -9.34 -5.72
CA ILE A 254 12.47 -9.23 -7.12
C ILE A 254 10.95 -9.04 -7.22
N THR A 255 10.54 -8.02 -7.96
CA THR A 255 9.14 -7.79 -8.32
C THR A 255 9.04 -7.85 -9.84
N VAL A 256 8.07 -8.59 -10.36
CA VAL A 256 7.80 -8.74 -11.79
C VAL A 256 6.38 -8.25 -12.07
N HIS A 257 6.22 -7.37 -13.05
CA HIS A 257 4.94 -6.90 -13.56
C HIS A 257 4.80 -7.24 -15.04
N SER A 258 3.64 -7.75 -15.44
CA SER A 258 3.32 -7.94 -16.85
C SER A 258 2.81 -6.63 -17.44
N LEU A 259 3.43 -6.17 -18.53
CA LEU A 259 3.04 -4.99 -19.28
C LEU A 259 2.20 -5.45 -20.48
N GLN A 260 0.91 -5.15 -20.45
CA GLN A 260 0.04 -5.39 -21.61
C GLN A 260 0.27 -4.31 -22.67
N GLN A 261 0.57 -4.72 -23.90
CA GLN A 261 0.66 -3.76 -25.01
C GLN A 261 -0.74 -3.44 -25.56
N PRO A 262 -1.03 -2.18 -25.95
CA PRO A 262 -2.37 -1.76 -26.38
C PRO A 262 -2.86 -2.46 -27.66
N ASP A 263 -1.94 -2.92 -28.52
CA ASP A 263 -2.27 -3.31 -29.90
C ASP A 263 -2.41 -4.83 -30.12
N GLY A 264 -2.39 -5.67 -29.08
CA GLY A 264 -2.66 -7.12 -29.17
C GLY A 264 -1.76 -7.97 -30.10
N HIS A 265 -0.82 -7.34 -30.80
CA HIS A 265 0.03 -7.94 -31.83
C HIS A 265 1.52 -8.00 -31.46
N ALA A 266 1.89 -7.62 -30.24
CA ALA A 266 3.27 -7.65 -29.76
C ALA A 266 3.43 -8.57 -28.56
N GLU A 267 4.58 -9.26 -28.52
CA GLU A 267 4.98 -10.13 -27.41
C GLU A 267 4.88 -9.39 -26.06
N PRO A 268 4.35 -10.05 -25.01
CA PRO A 268 4.18 -9.45 -23.70
C PRO A 268 5.52 -9.03 -23.12
N ARG A 269 5.59 -7.82 -22.54
CA ARG A 269 6.80 -7.33 -21.88
C ARG A 269 6.68 -7.47 -20.37
N LEU A 270 7.80 -7.69 -19.71
CA LEU A 270 7.88 -7.84 -18.27
C LEU A 270 8.76 -6.74 -17.69
N LEU A 271 8.22 -5.96 -16.76
CA LEU A 271 8.99 -5.03 -15.94
C LEU A 271 9.49 -5.77 -14.69
N ILE A 272 10.80 -5.88 -14.54
CA ILE A 272 11.45 -6.53 -13.41
C ILE A 272 12.19 -5.47 -12.59
N THR A 273 11.83 -5.34 -11.32
CA THR A 273 12.52 -4.50 -10.35
C THR A 273 13.28 -5.39 -9.37
N VAL A 274 14.55 -5.08 -9.16
CA VAL A 274 15.49 -5.79 -8.31
C VAL A 274 16.01 -4.85 -7.24
N GLU A 275 15.67 -5.14 -5.99
CA GLU A 275 16.09 -4.39 -4.80
C GLU A 275 17.23 -5.13 -4.09
N ASP A 276 18.38 -4.47 -3.90
CA ASP A 276 19.54 -5.01 -3.20
C ASP A 276 19.32 -5.02 -1.68
N LEU A 277 19.36 -6.21 -1.08
CA LEU A 277 19.13 -6.39 0.35
C LEU A 277 20.43 -6.50 1.16
N ARG A 278 21.63 -6.40 0.56
CA ARG A 278 22.92 -6.56 1.27
C ARG A 278 23.04 -5.61 2.45
N LYS A 279 22.68 -4.33 2.28
CA LYS A 279 22.74 -3.34 3.37
C LYS A 279 21.78 -3.69 4.51
N GLN A 280 20.58 -4.17 4.18
CA GLN A 280 19.59 -4.55 5.18
C GLN A 280 20.00 -5.83 5.92
N GLU A 281 20.54 -6.82 5.21
CA GLU A 281 21.11 -8.04 5.81
C GLU A 281 22.35 -7.72 6.67
N GLN A 282 23.19 -6.79 6.24
CA GLN A 282 24.32 -6.29 7.02
C GLN A 282 23.86 -5.63 8.31
N LEU A 283 22.94 -4.68 8.24
CA LEU A 283 22.39 -3.99 9.41
C LEU A 283 21.71 -4.97 10.37
N ASN A 284 20.96 -5.94 9.84
CA ASN A 284 20.35 -6.98 10.65
C ASN A 284 21.41 -7.83 11.36
N ARG A 285 22.48 -8.22 10.65
CA ARG A 285 23.58 -8.98 11.23
C ARG A 285 24.34 -8.17 12.29
N ASP A 286 24.63 -6.90 12.03
CA ASP A 286 25.32 -6.02 12.97
C ASP A 286 24.46 -5.78 14.22
N LEU A 287 23.14 -5.65 14.07
CA LEU A 287 22.21 -5.58 15.18
C LEU A 287 22.22 -6.87 16.02
N LEU A 288 22.17 -8.04 15.36
CA LEU A 288 22.23 -9.34 16.05
C LEU A 288 23.57 -9.54 16.77
N ASN A 289 24.68 -9.14 16.15
CA ASN A 289 26.01 -9.17 16.77
C ASN A 289 26.09 -8.21 17.97
N ALA A 290 25.56 -6.99 17.85
CA ALA A 290 25.53 -6.02 18.93
C ALA A 290 24.68 -6.53 20.11
N GLN A 291 23.55 -7.18 19.83
CA GLN A 291 22.73 -7.88 20.82
C GLN A 291 23.50 -8.98 21.53
N GLU A 292 24.25 -9.79 20.79
CA GLU A 292 25.09 -10.85 21.34
C GLU A 292 26.21 -10.29 22.25
N VAL A 293 26.96 -9.29 21.77
CA VAL A 293 28.04 -8.63 22.55
C VAL A 293 27.49 -7.94 23.80
N ALA A 294 26.35 -7.27 23.70
CA ALA A 294 25.70 -6.64 24.84
C ALA A 294 24.99 -7.63 25.77
N ASN A 295 24.91 -8.91 25.38
CA ASN A 295 24.11 -9.94 26.03
C ASN A 295 22.64 -9.54 26.24
N ILE A 296 22.05 -8.89 25.22
CA ILE A 296 20.66 -8.43 25.19
C ILE A 296 19.93 -9.16 24.07
N GLY A 297 18.90 -9.92 24.41
CA GLY A 297 17.97 -10.52 23.45
C GLY A 297 16.74 -9.64 23.23
N THR A 298 16.16 -9.68 22.03
CA THR A 298 14.86 -9.07 21.75
C THR A 298 13.86 -10.16 21.35
N TRP A 299 12.60 -9.93 21.68
CA TRP A 299 11.50 -10.72 21.15
C TRP A 299 10.39 -9.78 20.69
N LEU A 300 9.64 -10.22 19.69
CA LEU A 300 8.55 -9.48 19.08
C LEU A 300 7.33 -10.39 19.00
N SER A 301 6.13 -9.86 19.21
CA SER A 301 4.89 -10.59 18.97
C SER A 301 3.87 -9.65 18.36
N TYR A 302 3.06 -10.19 17.45
CA TYR A 302 1.88 -9.52 16.91
C TYR A 302 0.60 -9.94 17.67
N PHE A 303 0.77 -10.42 18.91
CA PHE A 303 -0.30 -10.92 19.77
C PHE A 303 -1.07 -12.13 19.20
N ASP A 304 -0.46 -12.84 18.26
CA ASP A 304 -0.94 -14.09 17.64
C ASP A 304 -0.59 -15.34 18.47
N GLY A 305 -0.07 -15.16 19.68
CA GLY A 305 0.39 -16.23 20.56
C GLY A 305 1.71 -16.87 20.16
N LYS A 306 2.39 -16.37 19.12
CA LYS A 306 3.65 -16.92 18.58
C LYS A 306 4.75 -15.85 18.55
N PRO A 307 5.25 -15.40 19.71
CA PRO A 307 6.38 -14.48 19.77
C PRO A 307 7.60 -15.02 19.00
N SER A 308 8.21 -14.17 18.17
CA SER A 308 9.50 -14.44 17.53
C SER A 308 10.65 -13.98 18.43
N LEU A 309 11.62 -14.86 18.69
CA LEU A 309 12.83 -14.55 19.46
C LEU A 309 14.00 -14.23 18.52
N THR A 310 14.84 -13.26 18.87
CA THR A 310 16.18 -13.19 18.26
C THR A 310 17.04 -14.37 18.73
N PRO A 311 18.05 -14.82 17.95
CA PRO A 311 18.92 -15.92 18.36
C PRO A 311 19.54 -15.73 19.74
N GLN A 312 19.96 -14.51 20.08
CA GLN A 312 20.50 -14.21 21.41
C GLN A 312 19.43 -14.31 22.51
N ALA A 313 18.18 -13.89 22.24
CA ALA A 313 17.08 -14.08 23.19
C ALA A 313 16.84 -15.57 23.46
N ALA A 314 16.81 -16.40 22.41
CA ALA A 314 16.67 -17.85 22.57
C ALA A 314 17.81 -18.44 23.42
N ARG A 315 19.07 -18.03 23.20
CA ARG A 315 20.21 -18.47 24.01
C ARG A 315 20.12 -18.06 25.47
N ILE A 316 19.76 -16.80 25.76
CA ILE A 316 19.57 -16.30 27.14
C ILE A 316 18.49 -17.10 27.87
N LEU A 317 17.43 -17.49 27.14
CA LEU A 317 16.31 -18.27 27.68
C LEU A 317 16.56 -19.78 27.71
N GLY A 318 17.68 -20.26 27.16
CA GLY A 318 17.95 -21.68 27.00
C GLY A 318 17.02 -22.39 26.00
N TRP A 319 16.40 -21.65 25.08
CA TRP A 319 15.49 -22.18 24.08
C TRP A 319 16.22 -22.56 22.78
N PRO A 320 15.86 -23.66 22.10
CA PRO A 320 16.44 -24.01 20.80
C PRO A 320 16.21 -22.92 19.75
N VAL A 321 17.28 -22.41 19.14
CA VAL A 321 17.21 -21.37 18.09
C VAL A 321 16.41 -21.90 16.90
N GLY A 322 15.44 -21.12 16.42
CA GLY A 322 14.61 -21.45 15.26
C GLY A 322 13.40 -22.33 15.55
N GLN A 323 13.21 -22.81 16.79
CA GLN A 323 11.97 -23.51 17.15
C GLN A 323 10.84 -22.53 17.47
N PRO A 324 9.57 -22.88 17.13
CA PRO A 324 8.41 -22.09 17.50
C PRO A 324 8.39 -21.81 19.00
N PHE A 325 8.16 -20.56 19.38
CA PHE A 325 8.07 -20.12 20.75
C PHE A 325 6.67 -19.59 21.00
N LYS A 326 5.94 -20.16 21.96
CA LYS A 326 4.55 -19.76 22.26
C LYS A 326 4.53 -18.83 23.46
N TYR A 327 3.42 -18.11 23.62
CA TYR A 327 3.20 -17.27 24.80
C TYR A 327 3.32 -18.04 26.13
N ALA A 328 2.83 -19.29 26.18
CA ALA A 328 2.97 -20.12 27.38
C ALA A 328 4.45 -20.39 27.74
N ASP A 329 5.31 -20.56 26.73
CA ASP A 329 6.75 -20.78 26.92
C ASP A 329 7.42 -19.49 27.44
N LEU A 330 7.05 -18.33 26.87
CA LEU A 330 7.48 -17.02 27.35
C LEU A 330 7.13 -16.81 28.83
N LEU A 331 5.88 -17.08 29.21
CA LEU A 331 5.43 -16.93 30.61
C LEU A 331 6.11 -17.95 31.53
N GLY A 332 6.39 -19.15 31.01
CA GLY A 332 7.17 -20.19 31.68
C GLY A 332 8.57 -19.73 32.06
N CYS A 333 9.23 -18.99 31.17
CA CYS A 333 10.53 -18.37 31.38
C CYS A 333 10.50 -17.16 32.32
N VAL A 334 9.34 -16.60 32.68
CA VAL A 334 9.25 -15.50 33.66
C VAL A 334 9.28 -16.06 35.07
N HIS A 335 10.03 -15.43 35.98
CA HIS A 335 10.09 -15.82 37.40
C HIS A 335 8.69 -15.85 38.03
N ALA A 336 8.41 -16.85 38.86
CA ALA A 336 7.08 -17.12 39.41
C ALA A 336 6.39 -15.87 40.03
N GLU A 337 7.16 -15.06 40.76
CA GLU A 337 6.71 -13.81 41.40
C GLU A 337 6.28 -12.71 40.41
N ASP A 338 6.82 -12.74 39.19
CA ASP A 338 6.57 -11.73 38.15
C ASP A 338 5.60 -12.23 37.07
N ARG A 339 5.25 -13.53 37.05
CA ARG A 339 4.36 -14.12 36.03
C ARG A 339 2.98 -13.47 36.01
N ALA A 340 2.37 -13.26 37.17
CA ALA A 340 1.04 -12.63 37.25
C ALA A 340 1.07 -11.20 36.68
N TYR A 341 2.14 -10.46 36.95
CA TYR A 341 2.33 -9.12 36.41
C TYR A 341 2.60 -9.16 34.90
N ALA A 342 3.44 -10.08 34.43
CA ALA A 342 3.71 -10.30 33.01
C ALA A 342 2.42 -10.59 32.23
N ASP A 343 1.59 -11.49 32.76
CA ASP A 343 0.33 -11.89 32.16
C ASP A 343 -0.69 -10.76 32.14
N ALA A 344 -0.74 -9.95 33.19
CA ALA A 344 -1.56 -8.74 33.22
C ALA A 344 -1.10 -7.71 32.16
N GLN A 345 0.20 -7.49 32.00
CA GLN A 345 0.73 -6.59 30.96
C GLN A 345 0.47 -7.12 29.55
N TRP A 346 0.56 -8.43 29.34
CA TRP A 346 0.24 -9.07 28.08
C TRP A 346 -1.24 -8.89 27.72
N LYS A 347 -2.15 -9.19 28.66
CA LYS A 347 -3.60 -8.98 28.50
C LYS A 347 -3.95 -7.52 28.26
N LYS A 348 -3.27 -6.60 28.92
CA LYS A 348 -3.41 -5.16 28.67
C LYS A 348 -2.98 -4.80 27.24
N GLY A 349 -1.85 -5.34 26.77
CA GLY A 349 -1.39 -5.16 25.38
C GLY A 349 -2.36 -5.69 24.34
N LEU A 350 -2.97 -6.85 24.58
CA LEU A 350 -4.05 -7.39 23.75
C LEU A 350 -5.26 -6.45 23.65
N ALA A 351 -5.61 -5.77 24.74
CA ALA A 351 -6.73 -4.84 24.77
C ALA A 351 -6.42 -3.47 24.14
N THR A 352 -5.16 -3.00 24.20
CA THR A 352 -4.77 -1.64 23.76
C THR A 352 -3.98 -1.62 22.44
N GLY A 353 -3.61 -2.77 21.88
CA GLY A 353 -2.88 -2.90 20.61
C GLY A 353 -1.39 -2.59 20.65
N HIS A 354 -0.89 -1.90 21.69
CA HIS A 354 0.53 -1.58 21.87
C HIS A 354 0.93 -1.55 23.35
N THR A 355 2.00 -2.25 23.72
CA THR A 355 2.66 -2.17 25.03
C THR A 355 4.17 -2.36 24.90
N ARG A 356 4.96 -1.68 25.74
CA ARG A 356 6.44 -1.81 25.79
C ARG A 356 6.88 -2.18 27.20
N SER A 357 7.58 -3.30 27.34
CA SER A 357 8.12 -3.78 28.62
C SER A 357 9.60 -4.13 28.47
N LYS A 358 10.41 -3.85 29.50
CA LYS A 358 11.83 -4.26 29.57
C LYS A 358 11.99 -5.38 30.61
N CYS A 359 12.66 -6.46 30.22
CA CYS A 359 13.02 -7.57 31.12
C CYS A 359 14.54 -7.62 31.30
N ALA A 360 15.01 -8.09 32.46
CA ALA A 360 16.42 -8.37 32.68
C ALA A 360 16.59 -9.79 33.23
N SER A 361 17.49 -10.57 32.64
CA SER A 361 17.96 -11.83 33.22
C SER A 361 19.05 -11.52 34.24
N ARG A 362 18.77 -11.65 35.55
CA ARG A 362 19.80 -11.56 36.60
C ARG A 362 20.43 -12.94 36.81
N THR A 363 21.73 -13.06 36.58
CA THR A 363 22.54 -14.21 36.99
C THR A 363 22.86 -14.13 38.49
N ALA A 364 21.90 -14.41 39.38
CA ALA A 364 22.10 -14.92 40.76
C ALA A 364 20.79 -14.93 41.58
N PRO A 365 20.50 -15.97 42.39
CA PRO A 365 20.65 -17.39 42.16
C PRO A 365 19.34 -17.93 41.56
N ALA A 366 18.99 -17.50 40.35
CA ALA A 366 17.98 -18.18 39.56
C ALA A 366 18.69 -19.20 38.66
N PRO A 367 18.11 -20.39 38.40
CA PRO A 367 18.64 -21.28 37.38
C PRO A 367 18.81 -20.52 36.05
N ALA A 368 19.73 -20.97 35.19
CA ALA A 368 19.77 -20.44 33.82
C ALA A 368 18.39 -20.56 33.16
N GLY A 369 17.93 -19.53 32.42
CA GLY A 369 16.67 -19.55 31.67
C GLY A 369 15.50 -18.74 32.23
N TRP A 370 15.68 -17.98 33.33
CA TRP A 370 14.61 -17.18 33.94
C TRP A 370 14.76 -15.67 33.73
N MET A 371 13.65 -15.01 33.35
CA MET A 371 13.51 -13.56 33.21
C MET A 371 12.84 -12.95 34.44
N ARG A 372 13.38 -11.84 34.95
CA ARG A 372 12.65 -10.94 35.87
C ARG A 372 12.24 -9.67 35.13
N LEU A 373 11.05 -9.18 35.43
CA LEU A 373 10.53 -7.96 34.82
C LEU A 373 11.11 -6.75 35.55
N ALA A 374 11.71 -5.81 34.80
CA ALA A 374 12.03 -4.52 35.36
C ALA A 374 10.72 -3.73 35.43
N ARG A 375 10.11 -3.70 36.62
CA ARG A 375 8.94 -2.86 36.88
C ARG A 375 9.41 -1.42 36.74
N SER A 376 8.97 -0.71 35.69
CA SER A 376 9.19 0.73 35.66
C SER A 376 8.38 1.31 36.81
N SER A 377 9.03 1.80 37.85
CA SER A 377 8.44 2.82 38.70
C SER A 377 8.31 4.07 37.82
N MET A 378 7.22 4.15 37.07
CA MET A 378 6.73 5.44 36.59
C MET A 378 6.30 6.20 37.84
N THR A 379 7.16 7.08 38.32
CA THR A 379 6.75 8.36 38.92
C THR A 379 6.64 9.38 37.81
#